data_AF-A0A1A2NLT7-F1
#
_entry.id   AF-A0A1A2NLT7-F1
#
_cell.length_a   1.000
_cell.length_b   1.000
_cell.length_c   1.000
_cell.angle_alpha   90.00
_cell.angle_beta   90.00
_cell.angle_gamma   90.00
#
_symmetry.space_group_name_H-M   'P 1'
#
loop_
_entity.id
_entity.type
_entity.pdbx_description
1 polymer ?
#
loop_
_entity_poly.entity_id
_entity_poly.type
_entity_poly.pdbx_seq_one_letter_code
_entity_poly.pdbx_strand_id
1 'polypeptide(L)'
;MIAEQVMVAADVSTTFQAARALDLLTVRTPLLKASMWIRGLPERLRGRAGPTPPRLVMSEPIALPGWLPLGEQPDREIAFGAVGKFWRPVIEWRDVAPADFGGFHEPGWGKIAANFSVLPCGQDHTALSYQCRTTTTDPDSRRRFLRYWWLIRPFVAHIMRATLWAIKADAEAATADGSR
;
A
#
# COMPACT_ATOMS: atom_id res chain seq x y z
N MET A 1 -8.52 6.25 7.89
CA MET A 1 -8.90 5.84 6.53
C MET A 1 -8.42 6.92 5.57
N ILE A 2 -7.86 6.52 4.45
CA ILE A 2 -7.56 7.38 3.31
C ILE A 2 -8.06 6.66 2.05
N ALA A 3 -8.62 7.41 1.12
CA ALA A 3 -9.16 6.90 -0.12
C ALA A 3 -8.83 7.89 -1.23
N GLU A 4 -8.37 7.39 -2.36
CA GLU A 4 -8.16 8.16 -3.58
C GLU A 4 -8.90 7.43 -4.72
N GLN A 5 -9.38 8.19 -5.69
CA GLN A 5 -10.08 7.65 -6.85
C GLN A 5 -9.63 8.35 -8.12
N VAL A 6 -9.65 7.63 -9.23
CA VAL A 6 -9.38 8.16 -10.56
C VAL A 6 -10.30 7.50 -11.58
N MET A 7 -10.66 8.25 -12.61
CA MET A 7 -11.39 7.71 -13.76
C MET A 7 -10.39 7.22 -14.80
N VAL A 8 -10.57 6.00 -15.28
CA VAL A 8 -9.73 5.33 -16.28
C VAL A 8 -10.57 5.19 -17.55
N ALA A 9 -10.02 5.59 -18.70
CA ALA A 9 -10.64 5.39 -20.00
C ALA A 9 -10.27 4.00 -20.56
N ALA A 10 -10.69 2.98 -19.81
CA ALA A 10 -10.56 1.57 -20.15
C ALA A 10 -11.75 0.82 -19.53
N ASP A 11 -12.09 -0.34 -20.09
CA ASP A 11 -13.09 -1.23 -19.54
C ASP A 11 -12.65 -1.79 -18.17
N VAL A 12 -13.59 -2.40 -17.46
CA VAL A 12 -13.38 -2.88 -16.08
C VAL A 12 -12.35 -4.00 -16.04
N SER A 13 -12.36 -4.92 -17.01
CA SER A 13 -11.44 -6.06 -17.05
C SER A 13 -10.02 -5.57 -17.31
N THR A 14 -9.81 -4.70 -18.30
CA THR A 14 -8.48 -4.13 -18.56
C THR A 14 -7.95 -3.33 -17.36
N THR A 15 -8.80 -2.52 -16.74
CA THR A 15 -8.43 -1.76 -15.53
C THR A 15 -8.11 -2.68 -14.35
N PHE A 16 -8.89 -3.76 -14.18
CA PHE A 16 -8.67 -4.75 -13.12
C PHE A 16 -7.38 -5.53 -13.34
N GLN A 17 -7.09 -5.93 -14.57
CA GLN A 17 -5.84 -6.59 -14.93
C GLN A 17 -4.65 -5.65 -14.73
N ALA A 18 -4.73 -4.38 -15.13
CA ALA A 18 -3.69 -3.40 -14.85
C ALA A 18 -3.48 -3.20 -13.33
N ALA A 19 -4.56 -3.16 -12.53
CA ALA A 19 -4.47 -3.05 -11.08
C ALA A 19 -3.86 -4.31 -10.42
N ARG A 20 -4.15 -5.49 -10.96
CA ARG A 20 -3.61 -6.79 -10.52
C ARG A 20 -2.15 -6.99 -10.95
N ALA A 21 -1.83 -6.62 -12.19
CA ALA A 21 -0.51 -6.72 -12.80
C ALA A 21 0.44 -5.66 -12.25
N LEU A 22 -0.09 -4.54 -11.74
CA LEU A 22 0.64 -3.64 -10.87
C LEU A 22 0.98 -4.40 -9.59
N ASP A 23 2.08 -5.14 -9.66
CA ASP A 23 2.65 -5.83 -8.54
C ASP A 23 2.88 -4.81 -7.43
N LEU A 24 2.05 -4.88 -6.39
CA LEU A 24 2.17 -4.07 -5.18
C LEU A 24 3.53 -4.27 -4.50
N LEU A 25 4.23 -5.36 -4.87
CA LEU A 25 5.59 -5.70 -4.48
C LEU A 25 6.65 -4.99 -5.37
N THR A 26 6.26 -4.47 -6.53
CA THR A 26 7.08 -3.68 -7.47
C THR A 26 6.88 -2.15 -7.30
N VAL A 27 5.82 -1.69 -6.60
CA VAL A 27 5.77 -0.32 -6.03
C VAL A 27 6.70 -0.21 -4.80
N ARG A 28 7.94 -0.70 -4.96
CA ARG A 28 8.97 -0.82 -3.92
C ARG A 28 9.86 0.41 -3.80
N THR A 29 9.73 1.42 -4.65
CA THR A 29 10.89 2.30 -4.91
C THR A 29 10.87 3.67 -4.21
N PRO A 30 9.76 4.43 -4.10
CA PRO A 30 9.82 5.74 -3.45
C PRO A 30 9.38 5.73 -1.98
N LEU A 31 8.38 4.95 -1.55
CA LEU A 31 7.88 4.97 -0.16
C LEU A 31 8.83 4.24 0.82
N LEU A 32 9.39 3.10 0.43
CA LEU A 32 10.36 2.39 1.26
C LEU A 32 11.65 3.22 1.38
N LYS A 33 12.15 3.78 0.25
CA LYS A 33 13.31 4.66 0.25
C LYS A 33 13.07 5.98 0.97
N ALA A 34 11.94 6.65 0.77
CA ALA A 34 11.61 7.92 1.44
C ALA A 34 11.31 7.71 2.92
N SER A 35 10.64 6.62 3.30
CA SER A 35 10.48 6.29 4.72
C SER A 35 11.82 5.93 5.34
N MET A 36 12.71 5.17 4.69
CA MET A 36 14.10 4.95 5.14
C MET A 36 14.91 6.25 5.22
N TRP A 37 14.74 7.18 4.27
CA TRP A 37 15.45 8.45 4.21
C TRP A 37 15.00 9.42 5.31
N ILE A 38 13.68 9.56 5.50
CA ILE A 38 13.06 10.30 6.62
C ILE A 38 13.39 9.64 7.97
N ARG A 39 13.50 8.31 8.02
CA ARG A 39 13.90 7.55 9.23
C ARG A 39 15.37 7.69 9.59
N GLY A 40 16.25 8.04 8.63
CA GLY A 40 17.66 8.34 8.87
C GLY A 40 17.93 9.79 9.28
N LEU A 41 16.96 10.70 9.09
CA LEU A 41 17.11 12.12 9.42
C LEU A 41 17.38 12.40 10.92
N PRO A 42 16.68 11.77 11.88
CA PRO A 42 16.89 12.03 13.31
C PRO A 42 18.28 11.62 13.80
N GLU A 43 18.83 10.54 13.26
CA GLU A 43 20.19 10.03 13.58
C GLU A 43 21.26 10.92 12.93
N ARG A 44 21.05 11.36 11.67
CA ARG A 44 21.97 12.26 10.94
C ARG A 44 22.02 13.67 11.54
N LEU A 45 20.90 14.17 12.05
CA LEU A 45 20.82 15.46 12.76
C LEU A 45 21.50 15.43 14.14
N ARG A 46 21.67 14.24 14.75
CA ARG A 46 22.32 14.06 16.05
C ARG A 46 23.83 13.78 15.97
N GLY A 47 24.43 13.86 14.77
CA GLY A 47 25.88 13.73 14.58
C GLY A 47 26.45 12.34 14.88
N ARG A 48 25.62 11.31 15.06
CA ARG A 48 26.07 9.93 15.14
C ARG A 48 26.01 9.32 13.75
N ALA A 49 27.11 8.70 13.33
CA ALA A 49 27.10 7.78 12.20
C ALA A 49 26.09 6.67 12.53
N GLY A 50 24.86 6.79 12.01
CA GLY A 50 23.83 5.80 12.19
C GLY A 50 24.31 4.45 11.66
N PRO A 51 23.94 3.33 12.30
CA PRO A 51 24.36 2.01 11.84
C PRO A 51 23.98 1.83 10.38
N THR A 52 24.94 1.32 9.60
CA THR A 52 24.79 1.04 8.18
C THR A 52 23.46 0.30 7.96
N PRO A 53 22.56 0.78 7.08
CA PRO A 53 21.31 0.09 6.84
C PRO A 53 21.64 -1.35 6.42
N PRO A 54 21.05 -2.38 7.04
CA PRO A 54 21.28 -3.75 6.61
C PRO A 54 20.91 -3.80 5.13
N ARG A 55 21.90 -4.20 4.33
CA ARG A 55 21.77 -4.46 2.91
C ARG A 55 20.74 -5.58 2.82
N LEU A 56 19.49 -5.24 2.53
CA LEU A 56 18.45 -6.21 2.16
C LEU A 56 18.92 -6.81 0.83
N VAL A 57 19.70 -7.89 0.92
CA VAL A 57 20.11 -8.70 -0.21
C VAL A 57 18.83 -9.29 -0.80
N MET A 58 18.48 -8.81 -1.99
CA MET A 58 17.36 -9.32 -2.77
C MET A 58 17.86 -10.56 -3.49
N SER A 59 17.41 -11.73 -3.04
CA SER A 59 17.49 -12.99 -3.77
C SER A 59 16.09 -13.62 -3.68
N GLU A 60 15.58 -14.02 -4.83
CA GLU A 60 14.29 -14.66 -5.09
C GLU A 60 12.97 -13.85 -4.98
N PRO A 61 11.94 -14.24 -5.78
CA PRO A 61 10.82 -13.37 -6.10
C PRO A 61 9.75 -13.34 -5.00
N ILE A 62 9.29 -12.11 -4.71
CA ILE A 62 7.87 -11.76 -4.61
C ILE A 62 7.10 -12.44 -3.46
N ALA A 63 7.44 -12.04 -2.23
CA ALA A 63 6.48 -11.82 -1.14
C ALA A 63 6.99 -10.65 -0.29
N LEU A 64 6.18 -9.63 -0.02
CA LEU A 64 6.52 -8.61 0.98
C LEU A 64 6.35 -9.30 2.35
N PRO A 65 7.40 -9.46 3.17
CA PRO A 65 7.24 -10.04 4.50
C PRO A 65 6.23 -9.21 5.30
N GLY A 66 5.21 -9.85 5.88
CA GLY A 66 4.14 -9.22 6.64
C GLY A 66 2.91 -8.73 5.86
N TRP A 67 2.85 -8.87 4.53
CA TRP A 67 1.64 -8.59 3.74
C TRP A 67 0.95 -9.89 3.32
N LEU A 68 -0.39 -9.88 3.36
CA LEU A 68 -1.22 -11.04 3.11
C LEU A 68 -2.41 -10.69 2.21
N PRO A 69 -2.82 -11.58 1.30
CA PRO A 69 -4.06 -11.40 0.55
C PRO A 69 -5.27 -11.58 1.49
N LEU A 70 -6.22 -10.64 1.44
CA LEU A 70 -7.48 -10.74 2.19
C LEU A 70 -8.62 -11.32 1.35
N GLY A 71 -8.56 -11.09 0.04
CA GLY A 71 -9.53 -11.63 -0.90
C GLY A 71 -9.44 -10.91 -2.24
N GLU A 72 -9.91 -11.59 -3.29
CA GLU A 72 -10.01 -11.06 -4.64
C GLU A 72 -11.40 -11.40 -5.18
N GLN A 73 -12.08 -10.40 -5.73
CA GLN A 73 -13.26 -10.56 -6.56
C GLN A 73 -12.87 -10.10 -7.97
N PRO A 74 -12.79 -11.03 -8.94
CA PRO A 74 -12.46 -10.71 -10.32
C PRO A 74 -13.30 -9.56 -10.85
N ASP A 75 -12.66 -8.63 -11.56
CA ASP A 75 -13.28 -7.45 -12.20
C ASP A 75 -14.06 -6.55 -11.23
N ARG A 76 -13.72 -6.60 -9.94
CA ARG A 76 -14.42 -5.81 -8.92
C ARG A 76 -13.51 -5.28 -7.83
N GLU A 77 -12.76 -6.15 -7.16
CA GLU A 77 -11.98 -5.74 -5.99
C GLU A 77 -10.81 -6.68 -5.69
N ILE A 78 -9.68 -6.10 -5.27
CA ILE A 78 -8.55 -6.84 -4.72
C ILE A 78 -8.23 -6.24 -3.35
N ALA A 79 -8.28 -7.06 -2.31
CA ALA A 79 -8.03 -6.66 -0.93
C ALA A 79 -6.80 -7.38 -0.36
N PHE A 80 -5.98 -6.61 0.36
CA PHE A 80 -4.73 -7.08 0.94
C PHE A 80 -4.49 -6.38 2.29
N GLY A 81 -3.79 -7.07 3.18
CA GLY A 81 -3.61 -6.64 4.56
C GLY A 81 -2.17 -6.78 5.02
N ALA A 82 -1.86 -6.11 6.13
CA ALA A 82 -0.59 -6.28 6.83
C ALA A 82 -0.76 -6.01 8.32
N VAL A 83 0.04 -6.69 9.13
CA VAL A 83 0.09 -6.46 10.59
C VAL A 83 1.50 -6.05 10.98
N GLY A 84 1.62 -4.92 11.67
CA GLY A 84 2.93 -4.43 12.10
C GLY A 84 2.89 -3.15 12.94
N LYS A 85 4.05 -2.82 13.49
CA LYS A 85 4.29 -1.61 14.30
C LYS A 85 4.98 -0.54 13.45
N PHE A 86 4.30 -0.06 12.42
CA PHE A 86 4.85 0.89 11.44
C PHE A 86 5.06 2.32 11.96
N TRP A 87 4.59 2.64 13.18
CA TRP A 87 4.88 3.92 13.87
C TRP A 87 6.15 3.87 14.74
N ARG A 88 6.87 2.74 14.79
CA ARG A 88 8.16 2.63 15.47
C ARG A 88 9.32 2.94 14.51
N PRO A 89 10.49 3.39 15.02
CA PRO A 89 11.67 3.64 14.18
C PRO A 89 12.14 2.40 13.41
N VAL A 90 12.10 1.25 14.06
CA VAL A 90 12.29 -0.08 13.45
C VAL A 90 10.90 -0.68 13.25
N ILE A 91 10.51 -0.91 11.99
CA ILE A 91 9.23 -1.55 11.70
C ILE A 91 9.33 -3.01 12.10
N GLU A 92 8.42 -3.43 12.97
CA GLU A 92 8.22 -4.81 13.34
C GLU A 92 6.99 -5.32 12.57
N TRP A 93 7.21 -6.20 11.61
CA TRP A 93 6.13 -6.89 10.89
C TRP A 93 5.79 -8.18 11.63
N ARG A 94 4.53 -8.58 11.56
CA ARG A 94 4.07 -9.86 12.07
C ARG A 94 3.37 -10.61 10.97
N ASP A 95 3.86 -11.82 10.74
CA ASP A 95 3.17 -12.77 9.88
C ASP A 95 1.93 -13.27 10.62
N VAL A 96 0.78 -13.02 10.02
CA VAL A 96 -0.53 -13.44 10.50
C VAL A 96 -1.20 -14.15 9.32
N ALA A 97 -1.81 -15.31 9.57
CA ALA A 97 -2.54 -15.99 8.51
C ALA A 97 -3.77 -15.15 8.10
N PRO A 98 -4.19 -15.18 6.83
CA PRO A 98 -5.38 -14.43 6.39
C PRO A 98 -6.64 -14.71 7.22
N ALA A 99 -6.83 -15.96 7.65
CA ALA A 99 -7.95 -16.37 8.50
C ALA A 99 -7.93 -15.68 9.88
N ASP A 100 -6.74 -15.40 10.41
CA ASP A 100 -6.57 -14.82 11.75
C ASP A 100 -6.53 -13.28 11.74
N PHE A 101 -6.37 -12.66 10.56
CA PHE A 101 -6.27 -11.21 10.42
C PHE A 101 -7.48 -10.45 11.00
N GLY A 102 -8.69 -11.00 10.79
CA GLY A 102 -9.92 -10.46 11.33
C GLY A 102 -9.91 -10.39 12.86
N GLY A 103 -9.57 -11.51 13.51
CA GLY A 103 -9.54 -11.67 14.97
C GLY A 103 -8.27 -11.17 15.66
N PHE A 104 -7.28 -10.67 14.92
CA PHE A 104 -6.05 -10.20 15.52
C PHE A 104 -6.28 -8.92 16.35
N HIS A 105 -6.16 -9.04 17.67
CA HIS A 105 -6.38 -7.96 18.66
C HIS A 105 -5.24 -7.82 19.67
N GLU A 106 -4.08 -8.43 19.42
CA GLU A 106 -2.97 -8.36 20.36
C GLU A 106 -2.53 -6.90 20.57
N PRO A 107 -2.43 -6.42 21.82
CA PRO A 107 -2.07 -5.03 22.11
C PRO A 107 -0.67 -4.70 21.60
N GLY A 108 -0.48 -3.44 21.18
CA GLY A 108 0.80 -2.93 20.69
C GLY A 108 1.00 -3.05 19.19
N TRP A 109 -0.03 -3.43 18.43
CA TRP A 109 0.04 -3.76 17.00
C TRP A 109 -0.93 -2.94 16.14
N GLY A 110 -0.56 -2.75 14.87
CA GLY A 110 -1.38 -2.07 13.87
C GLY A 110 -1.76 -3.03 12.77
N LYS A 111 -3.01 -2.94 12.31
CA LYS A 111 -3.49 -3.63 11.12
C LYS A 111 -3.72 -2.61 10.02
N ILE A 112 -3.24 -2.92 8.83
CA ILE A 112 -3.52 -2.19 7.61
C ILE A 112 -4.34 -3.13 6.73
N ALA A 113 -5.48 -2.66 6.24
CA ALA A 113 -6.25 -3.31 5.21
C ALA A 113 -6.40 -2.30 4.07
N ALA A 114 -5.95 -2.67 2.88
CA ALA A 114 -6.04 -1.84 1.71
C ALA A 114 -6.69 -2.61 0.56
N ASN A 115 -7.37 -1.90 -0.31
CA ASN A 115 -8.12 -2.50 -1.41
C ASN A 115 -8.14 -1.59 -2.62
N PHE A 116 -8.05 -2.22 -3.80
CA PHE A 116 -8.39 -1.60 -5.08
C PHE A 116 -9.78 -2.04 -5.48
N SER A 117 -10.63 -1.09 -5.82
CA SER A 117 -11.97 -1.37 -6.33
C SER A 117 -12.10 -0.77 -7.72
N VAL A 118 -12.68 -1.53 -8.64
CA VAL A 118 -13.05 -1.07 -9.97
C VAL A 118 -14.57 -1.07 -10.08
N LEU A 119 -15.12 0.03 -10.58
CA LEU A 119 -16.56 0.17 -10.79
C LEU A 119 -16.82 0.66 -12.22
N PRO A 120 -17.72 0.01 -12.97
CA PRO A 120 -18.08 0.48 -14.31
C PRO A 120 -18.73 1.87 -14.24
N CYS A 121 -18.27 2.77 -15.09
CA CYS A 121 -18.75 4.16 -15.19
C CYS A 121 -19.08 4.51 -16.66
N GLY A 122 -19.71 3.58 -17.38
CA GLY A 122 -19.96 3.66 -18.82
C GLY A 122 -19.47 2.39 -19.53
N GLN A 123 -19.49 2.39 -20.86
CA GLN A 123 -18.98 1.25 -21.65
C GLN A 123 -17.43 1.20 -21.63
N ASP A 124 -16.77 2.36 -21.74
CA ASP A 124 -15.29 2.44 -21.87
C ASP A 124 -14.64 3.22 -20.72
N HIS A 125 -15.33 3.34 -19.59
CA HIS A 125 -14.85 4.08 -18.44
C HIS A 125 -15.00 3.27 -17.15
N THR A 126 -13.95 3.29 -16.35
CA THR A 126 -13.90 2.61 -15.05
C THR A 126 -13.48 3.59 -13.96
N ALA A 127 -14.22 3.62 -12.86
CA ALA A 127 -13.80 4.31 -11.65
C ALA A 127 -12.90 3.37 -10.84
N LEU A 128 -11.60 3.67 -10.82
CA LEU A 128 -10.61 2.96 -10.03
C LEU A 128 -10.41 3.68 -8.69
N SER A 129 -10.65 2.97 -7.60
CA SER A 129 -10.49 3.47 -6.24
C SER A 129 -9.40 2.72 -5.51
N TYR A 130 -8.55 3.43 -4.78
CA TYR A 130 -7.60 2.86 -3.84
C TYR A 130 -7.96 3.32 -2.43
N GLN A 131 -8.31 2.37 -1.56
CA GLN A 131 -8.63 2.66 -0.17
C GLN A 131 -7.63 1.98 0.76
N CYS A 132 -7.25 2.67 1.83
CA CYS A 132 -6.40 2.14 2.88
C CYS A 132 -6.99 2.47 4.26
N ARG A 133 -7.21 1.41 5.03
CA ARG A 133 -7.78 1.43 6.38
C ARG A 133 -6.75 0.90 7.35
N THR A 134 -6.29 1.80 8.22
CA THR A 134 -5.40 1.43 9.32
C THR A 134 -6.19 1.43 10.61
N THR A 135 -6.10 0.34 11.36
CA THR A 135 -6.61 0.22 12.72
C THR A 135 -5.49 -0.17 13.67
N THR A 136 -5.57 0.26 14.92
CA THR A 136 -4.61 -0.08 15.97
C THR A 136 -5.31 -0.91 17.03
N THR A 137 -4.64 -1.90 17.60
CA THR A 137 -5.24 -2.83 18.55
C THR A 137 -5.44 -2.22 19.95
N ASP A 138 -4.73 -1.15 20.30
CA ASP A 138 -4.83 -0.50 21.61
C ASP A 138 -4.81 1.06 21.55
N PRO A 139 -5.34 1.76 22.58
CA PRO A 139 -5.40 3.23 22.63
C PRO A 139 -4.04 3.93 22.63
N ASP A 140 -2.99 3.31 23.16
CA ASP A 140 -1.64 3.89 23.25
C ASP A 140 -0.95 3.89 21.88
N SER A 141 -1.04 2.78 21.16
CA SER A 141 -0.63 2.65 19.77
C SER A 141 -1.43 3.60 18.88
N ARG A 142 -2.74 3.75 19.13
CA ARG A 142 -3.58 4.72 18.40
C ARG A 142 -3.03 6.14 18.50
N ARG A 143 -2.67 6.59 19.71
CA ARG A 143 -2.14 7.94 19.93
C ARG A 143 -0.79 8.17 19.25
N ARG A 144 0.12 7.17 19.30
CA ARG A 144 1.42 7.22 18.59
C ARG A 144 1.22 7.22 17.07
N PHE A 145 0.35 6.35 16.59
CA PHE A 145 0.01 6.27 15.18
C PHE A 145 -0.61 7.57 14.68
N LEU A 146 -1.58 8.18 15.38
CA LEU A 146 -2.22 9.41 14.94
C LEU A 146 -1.23 10.59 14.81
N ARG A 147 -0.26 10.69 15.73
CA ARG A 147 0.82 11.70 15.65
C ARG A 147 1.69 11.49 14.41
N TYR A 148 2.12 10.26 14.17
CA TYR A 148 2.88 9.90 12.98
C TYR A 148 2.07 10.12 11.71
N TRP A 149 0.81 9.69 11.70
CA TRP A 149 -0.13 9.76 10.59
C TRP A 149 -0.35 11.20 10.15
N TRP A 150 -0.53 12.15 11.08
CA TRP A 150 -0.73 13.55 10.73
C TRP A 150 0.40 14.12 9.86
N LEU A 151 1.65 13.70 10.11
CA LEU A 151 2.82 14.12 9.34
C LEU A 151 2.90 13.43 7.97
N ILE A 152 2.63 12.12 7.91
CA ILE A 152 2.82 11.34 6.68
C ILE A 152 1.59 11.30 5.76
N ARG A 153 0.40 11.67 6.25
CA ARG A 153 -0.85 11.60 5.50
C ARG A 153 -0.79 12.25 4.11
N PRO A 154 -0.26 13.49 3.92
CA PRO A 154 -0.19 14.08 2.59
C PRO A 154 0.76 13.31 1.65
N PHE A 155 1.84 12.72 2.19
CA PHE A 155 2.76 11.90 1.41
C PHE A 155 2.12 10.58 0.99
N VAL A 156 1.39 9.93 1.89
CA VAL A 156 0.62 8.72 1.57
C VAL A 156 -0.45 9.01 0.51
N ALA A 157 -1.19 10.11 0.64
CA ALA A 157 -2.19 10.54 -0.35
C ALA A 157 -1.56 10.72 -1.74
N HIS A 158 -0.42 11.41 -1.80
CA HIS A 158 0.30 11.63 -3.05
C HIS A 158 0.73 10.33 -3.72
N ILE A 159 1.19 9.35 -2.92
CA ILE A 159 1.61 8.05 -3.45
C ILE A 159 0.42 7.22 -3.91
N MET A 160 -0.67 7.19 -3.15
CA MET A 160 -1.90 6.52 -3.57
C MET A 160 -2.38 7.09 -4.91
N ARG A 161 -2.31 8.41 -5.09
CA ARG A 161 -2.60 9.06 -6.38
C ARG A 161 -1.62 8.61 -7.46
N ALA A 162 -0.31 8.65 -7.20
CA ALA A 162 0.70 8.23 -8.19
C ALA A 162 0.51 6.76 -8.62
N THR A 163 0.17 5.88 -7.68
CA THR A 163 -0.19 4.48 -7.97
C THR A 163 -1.43 4.39 -8.87
N LEU A 164 -2.49 5.11 -8.54
CA LEU A 164 -3.70 5.16 -9.37
C LEU A 164 -3.42 5.70 -10.78
N TRP A 165 -2.58 6.73 -10.90
CA TRP A 165 -2.16 7.28 -12.19
C TRP A 165 -1.34 6.30 -13.01
N ALA A 166 -0.46 5.52 -12.37
CA ALA A 166 0.29 4.47 -13.05
C ALA A 166 -0.62 3.38 -13.60
N ILE A 167 -1.59 2.90 -12.80
CA ILE A 167 -2.59 1.91 -13.25
C ILE A 167 -3.44 2.47 -14.39
N LYS A 168 -3.88 3.73 -14.25
CA LYS A 168 -4.63 4.42 -15.31
C LYS A 168 -3.86 4.45 -16.62
N ALA A 169 -2.60 4.86 -16.59
CA ALA A 169 -1.77 4.95 -17.78
C ALA A 169 -1.55 3.59 -18.45
N ASP A 170 -1.32 2.55 -17.64
CA ASP A 170 -1.13 1.17 -18.12
C ASP A 170 -2.41 0.62 -18.77
N ALA A 171 -3.56 0.78 -18.11
CA ALA A 171 -4.85 0.34 -18.63
C ALA A 171 -5.26 1.07 -19.92
N GLU A 172 -5.01 2.37 -20.00
CA GLU A 172 -5.31 3.18 -21.19
C GLU A 172 -4.38 2.82 -22.35
N ALA A 173 -3.11 2.53 -22.09
CA ALA A 173 -2.17 2.04 -23.10
C ALA A 173 -2.58 0.67 -23.64
N ALA A 174 -2.97 -0.27 -22.77
CA ALA A 174 -3.43 -1.60 -23.17
C ALA A 174 -4.71 -1.54 -24.04
N THR A 175 -5.62 -0.61 -23.74
CA THR A 175 -6.83 -0.37 -24.53
C THR A 175 -6.50 0.16 -25.93
N ALA A 176 -5.52 1.07 -26.03
CA ALA A 176 -5.08 1.63 -27.31
C ALA A 176 -4.36 0.59 -28.20
N ASP A 177 -3.63 -0.36 -27.61
CA ASP A 177 -2.97 -1.43 -28.35
C ASP A 177 -3.95 -2.53 -28.81
N GLY A 178 -5.00 -2.82 -28.04
CA GLY A 178 -6.04 -3.79 -28.41
C GLY A 178 -7.06 -3.29 -29.45
N SER A 179 -7.07 -1.99 -29.74
CA SER A 179 -7.94 -1.37 -30.75
C SER A 179 -7.25 -1.15 -32.11
N ARG A 180 -6.02 -1.64 -32.26
CA ARG A 180 -5.21 -1.59 -33.48
C ARG A 180 -5.20 -2.92 -34.23
#